data_AF-A0A9W9QNS1-F1
#
_entry.id   AF-A0A9W9QNS1-F1
#
_cell.length_a   1.000
_cell.length_b   1.000
_cell.length_c   1.000
_cell.angle_alpha   90.00
_cell.angle_beta   90.00
_cell.angle_gamma   90.00
#
_symmetry.space_group_name_H-M   'P 1'
#
loop_
_entity.id
_entity.type
_entity.pdbx_description
1 polymer ?
#
loop_
_entity_poly.entity_id
_entity_poly.type
_entity_poly.pdbx_seq_one_letter_code
_entity_poly.pdbx_strand_id
1 'polypeptide(L)'
;MSTIASTSRNHQEPLQPLSDPVAIRSDLVASEETDLRLYPKASNKSAAEYTIKDAFTGSTILSVTGKKYGSSPGREFRDSSGLPLFELRRAGFLIRPWKVRLPGDDSKNLASIYMKGPSKKIILDIEENQAITTSETKRVDDEKKVTLKVFRKTALYTFDVLAGDKKVAHIQENPELNRSVGHWMSSPYDYVPPRRILDIRLAEGLDASIAALIAVFISDMFFGNEVEG
;
A
#
# COMPACT_ATOMS: atom_id res chain seq x y z
N MET A 1 -35.17 -21.56 9.96
CA MET A 1 -35.20 -20.11 10.26
C MET A 1 -33.94 -19.48 9.68
N SER A 2 -34.13 -18.34 9.03
CA SER A 2 -33.34 -17.68 7.98
C SER A 2 -31.82 -17.82 7.95
N THR A 3 -31.35 -18.30 6.79
CA THR A 3 -30.05 -18.01 6.18
C THR A 3 -29.98 -16.51 5.87
N ILE A 4 -29.02 -15.79 6.46
CA ILE A 4 -28.79 -14.38 6.17
C ILE A 4 -27.87 -14.29 4.95
N ALA A 5 -28.35 -13.52 3.98
CA ALA A 5 -27.86 -13.39 2.63
C ALA A 5 -26.44 -12.80 2.55
N SER A 6 -25.69 -13.33 1.59
CA SER A 6 -24.47 -12.77 1.04
C SER A 6 -24.76 -11.43 0.35
N THR A 7 -24.42 -10.33 1.00
CA THR A 7 -24.59 -8.99 0.44
C THR A 7 -23.37 -8.61 -0.42
N SER A 8 -23.57 -8.63 -1.75
CA SER A 8 -22.94 -7.76 -2.75
C SER A 8 -21.40 -7.80 -2.95
N ARG A 9 -20.87 -8.89 -3.53
CA ARG A 9 -19.64 -8.82 -4.36
C ARG A 9 -20.01 -8.30 -5.77
N ASN A 10 -20.23 -7.00 -5.92
CA ASN A 10 -20.53 -6.41 -7.23
C ASN A 10 -19.27 -6.43 -8.13
N HIS A 11 -19.32 -7.21 -9.21
CA HIS A 11 -18.54 -7.09 -10.46
C HIS A 11 -17.04 -6.72 -10.39
N GLN A 12 -16.31 -7.12 -9.35
CA GLN A 12 -14.85 -6.99 -9.34
C GLN A 12 -14.23 -8.25 -9.92
N GLU A 13 -13.37 -8.10 -10.93
CA GLU A 13 -12.56 -9.22 -11.45
C GLU A 13 -11.84 -9.94 -10.30
N PRO A 14 -11.85 -11.29 -10.31
CA PRO A 14 -11.29 -12.09 -9.23
C PRO A 14 -9.79 -11.84 -9.10
N LEU A 15 -9.29 -11.89 -7.86
CA LEU A 15 -7.86 -11.90 -7.60
C LEU A 15 -7.29 -13.27 -7.95
N GLN A 16 -6.06 -13.29 -8.45
CA GLN A 16 -5.38 -14.50 -8.90
C GLN A 16 -4.24 -14.82 -7.92
N PRO A 17 -4.24 -16.02 -7.32
CA PRO A 17 -3.21 -16.42 -6.37
C PRO A 17 -1.83 -16.50 -7.07
N LEU A 18 -0.81 -16.16 -6.30
CA LEU A 18 0.58 -16.20 -6.74
C LEU A 18 1.18 -17.59 -6.43
N SER A 19 1.55 -18.31 -7.49
CA SER A 19 2.24 -19.60 -7.38
C SER A 19 3.62 -19.47 -6.74
N ASP A 20 4.33 -18.40 -7.09
CA ASP A 20 5.57 -17.97 -6.44
C ASP A 20 5.23 -16.73 -5.59
N PRO A 21 5.29 -16.81 -4.25
CA PRO A 21 4.93 -15.68 -3.41
C PRO A 21 5.84 -14.47 -3.61
N VAL A 22 5.31 -13.28 -3.37
CA VAL A 22 6.01 -12.00 -3.55
C VAL A 22 5.99 -11.23 -2.25
N ALA A 23 7.18 -11.01 -1.67
CA ALA A 23 7.31 -10.42 -0.34
C ALA A 23 8.53 -9.50 -0.17
N ILE A 24 8.32 -8.45 0.63
CA ILE A 24 9.36 -7.71 1.34
C ILE A 24 9.52 -8.30 2.75
N ARG A 25 8.44 -8.85 3.31
CA ARG A 25 8.34 -9.51 4.62
C ARG A 25 7.65 -10.86 4.46
N SER A 26 8.44 -11.93 4.51
CA SER A 26 7.93 -13.30 4.30
C SER A 26 6.93 -13.73 5.38
N ASP A 27 7.01 -13.15 6.57
CA ASP A 27 6.09 -13.35 7.69
C ASP A 27 4.71 -12.71 7.48
N LEU A 28 4.56 -11.83 6.48
CA LEU A 28 3.32 -11.14 6.17
C LEU A 28 2.71 -11.57 4.83
N VAL A 29 3.18 -12.70 4.26
CA VAL A 29 2.58 -13.30 3.07
C VAL A 29 1.21 -13.87 3.41
N ALA A 30 0.19 -13.44 2.67
CA ALA A 30 -1.18 -13.93 2.86
C ALA A 30 -1.30 -15.40 2.42
N SER A 31 -1.85 -16.24 3.30
CA SER A 31 -2.14 -17.66 3.00
C SER A 31 -3.45 -17.85 2.23
N GLU A 32 -4.28 -16.81 2.12
CA GLU A 32 -5.55 -16.82 1.40
C GLU A 32 -5.89 -15.39 0.92
N GLU A 33 -6.95 -15.23 0.12
CA GLU A 33 -7.46 -13.90 -0.22
C GLU A 33 -7.83 -13.14 1.05
N THR A 34 -7.16 -11.99 1.26
CA THR A 34 -7.26 -11.24 2.51
C THR A 34 -7.78 -9.83 2.22
N ASP A 35 -8.71 -9.37 3.07
CA ASP A 35 -9.24 -8.02 3.03
C ASP A 35 -8.63 -7.19 4.17
N LEU A 36 -7.95 -6.11 3.81
CA LEU A 36 -7.39 -5.11 4.71
C LEU A 36 -8.06 -3.76 4.46
N ARG A 37 -7.87 -2.85 5.41
CA ARG A 37 -8.34 -1.48 5.31
C ARG A 37 -7.33 -0.50 5.85
N LEU A 38 -7.04 0.52 5.06
CA LEU A 38 -6.20 1.65 5.45
C LEU A 38 -7.08 2.73 6.07
N TYR A 39 -6.75 3.12 7.30
CA TYR A 39 -7.37 4.23 8.01
C TYR A 39 -6.37 5.37 8.18
N PRO A 40 -6.67 6.58 7.70
CA PRO A 40 -5.90 7.75 8.04
C PRO A 40 -6.20 8.18 9.49
N LYS A 41 -5.17 8.59 10.21
CA LYS A 41 -5.35 9.16 11.55
C LYS A 41 -5.83 10.60 11.40
N ALA A 42 -7.06 10.87 11.82
CA ALA A 42 -7.65 12.21 11.77
C ALA A 42 -7.07 13.11 12.87
N SER A 43 -5.80 13.51 12.74
CA SER A 43 -5.15 14.49 13.62
C SER A 43 -4.48 15.57 12.79
N ASN A 44 -4.80 16.83 13.09
CA ASN A 44 -4.16 18.00 12.51
C ASN A 44 -2.65 18.08 12.80
N LYS A 45 -2.13 17.31 13.77
CA LYS A 45 -0.71 17.22 14.11
C LYS A 45 0.03 16.08 13.41
N SER A 46 -0.69 15.17 12.78
CA SER A 46 -0.07 14.02 12.10
C SER A 46 -0.89 13.58 10.91
N ALA A 47 -1.05 14.51 9.96
CA ALA A 47 -1.74 14.23 8.71
C ALA A 47 -1.14 13.02 7.98
N ALA A 48 0.14 12.69 8.24
CA ALA A 48 0.93 11.63 7.63
C ALA A 48 0.72 10.19 8.18
N GLU A 49 -0.07 10.01 9.24
CA GLU A 49 -0.22 8.72 9.94
C GLU A 49 -1.36 7.85 9.40
N TYR A 50 -1.10 6.55 9.25
CA TYR A 50 -2.07 5.55 8.84
C TYR A 50 -2.03 4.31 9.73
N THR A 51 -3.15 3.60 9.80
CA THR A 51 -3.24 2.26 10.39
C THR A 51 -3.85 1.31 9.36
N ILE A 52 -3.20 0.20 9.11
CA ILE A 52 -3.70 -0.87 8.25
C ILE A 52 -4.25 -1.95 9.17
N LYS A 53 -5.54 -2.23 8.99
CA LYS A 53 -6.27 -3.20 9.81
C LYS A 53 -6.81 -4.32 8.95
N ASP A 54 -6.90 -5.50 9.54
CA ASP A 54 -7.69 -6.58 8.98
C ASP A 54 -9.17 -6.17 8.94
N ALA A 55 -9.84 -6.34 7.80
CA ALA A 55 -11.18 -5.83 7.59
C ALA A 55 -12.25 -6.59 8.39
N PHE A 56 -11.99 -7.86 8.75
CA PHE A 56 -12.93 -8.72 9.45
C PHE A 56 -12.78 -8.64 10.97
N THR A 57 -11.56 -8.78 11.47
CA THR A 57 -11.22 -8.78 12.89
C THR A 57 -11.01 -7.37 13.45
N GLY A 58 -10.69 -6.40 12.59
CA GLY A 58 -10.33 -5.04 13.01
C GLY A 58 -8.94 -4.93 13.65
N SER A 59 -8.17 -6.02 13.69
CA SER A 59 -6.83 -6.07 14.27
C SER A 59 -5.85 -5.24 13.45
N THR A 60 -4.98 -4.48 14.11
CA THR A 60 -3.91 -3.74 13.41
C THR A 60 -2.86 -4.71 12.89
N ILE A 61 -2.61 -4.69 11.59
CA ILE A 61 -1.55 -5.45 10.94
C ILE A 61 -0.28 -4.60 10.84
N LEU A 62 -0.44 -3.33 10.44
CA LEU A 62 0.66 -2.38 10.30
C LEU A 62 0.24 -1.00 10.78
N SER A 63 1.20 -0.26 11.31
CA SER A 63 1.09 1.18 11.51
C SER A 63 2.10 1.90 10.64
N VAL A 64 1.71 3.07 10.12
CA VAL A 64 2.56 3.88 9.26
C VAL A 64 2.59 5.28 9.80
N THR A 65 3.79 5.78 10.05
CA THR A 65 3.99 7.13 10.57
C THR A 65 4.80 7.96 9.58
N GLY A 66 4.69 9.29 9.71
CA GLY A 66 5.71 10.17 9.17
C GLY A 66 7.09 9.80 9.74
N LYS A 67 8.16 10.09 9.02
CA LYS A 67 9.50 9.81 9.49
C LYS A 67 9.82 10.71 10.70
N LYS A 68 9.93 10.12 11.88
CA LYS A 68 10.19 10.86 13.14
C LYS A 68 11.64 11.37 13.24
N TYR A 69 12.57 10.76 12.52
CA TYR A 69 14.01 11.05 12.60
C TYR A 69 14.69 11.09 11.22
N GLY A 70 15.57 12.07 10.99
CA GLY A 70 16.34 12.25 9.74
C GLY A 70 15.85 13.41 8.87
N SER A 71 16.70 13.87 7.95
CA SER A 71 16.48 15.08 7.14
C SER A 71 15.66 14.88 5.86
N SER A 72 15.23 13.65 5.56
CA SER A 72 14.48 13.32 4.34
C SER A 72 13.04 12.93 4.63
N PRO A 73 12.05 13.49 3.90
CA PRO A 73 10.66 13.11 4.05
C PRO A 73 10.46 11.64 3.69
N GLY A 74 9.60 10.96 4.45
CA GLY A 74 9.39 9.53 4.32
C GLY A 74 8.23 9.00 5.15
N ARG A 75 8.04 7.69 5.05
CA ARG A 75 7.12 6.90 5.88
C ARG A 75 7.89 5.76 6.53
N GLU A 76 7.54 5.45 7.77
CA GLU A 76 8.06 4.28 8.48
C GLU A 76 6.92 3.31 8.70
N PHE A 77 7.11 2.06 8.26
CA PHE A 77 6.16 0.98 8.42
C PHE A 77 6.57 0.16 9.62
N ARG A 78 5.63 -0.06 10.53
CA ARG A 78 5.82 -0.79 11.78
C ARG A 78 4.81 -1.91 11.88
N ASP A 79 5.18 -3.01 12.51
CA ASP A 79 4.24 -4.08 12.84
C ASP A 79 3.23 -3.64 13.92
N SER A 80 2.37 -4.58 14.33
CA SER A 80 1.37 -4.39 15.37
C SER A 80 1.96 -4.12 16.77
N SER A 81 3.20 -4.52 17.03
CA SER A 81 3.92 -4.20 18.28
C SER A 81 4.56 -2.81 18.26
N GLY A 82 4.66 -2.21 17.07
CA GLY A 82 5.30 -0.92 16.83
C GLY A 82 6.78 -1.03 16.44
N LEU A 83 7.30 -2.24 16.21
CA LEU A 83 8.67 -2.43 15.74
C LEU A 83 8.78 -2.02 14.26
N PRO A 84 9.81 -1.26 13.87
CA PRO A 84 9.98 -0.82 12.49
C PRO A 84 10.36 -2.00 11.59
N LEU A 85 9.68 -2.11 10.45
CA LEU A 85 9.88 -3.17 9.45
C LEU A 85 10.68 -2.67 8.25
N PHE A 86 10.31 -1.51 7.73
CA PHE A 86 10.98 -0.82 6.63
C PHE A 86 10.55 0.64 6.55
N GLU A 87 11.28 1.40 5.75
CA GLU A 87 11.02 2.82 5.51
C GLU A 87 10.84 3.08 4.01
N LEU A 88 9.86 3.91 3.67
CA LEU A 88 9.69 4.52 2.36
C LEU A 88 10.34 5.91 2.37
N ARG A 89 11.42 6.10 1.63
CA ARG A 89 12.18 7.36 1.57
C ARG A 89 12.13 7.96 0.17
N ARG A 90 11.96 9.27 0.07
CA ARG A 90 12.13 9.98 -1.21
C ARG A 90 13.62 10.11 -1.52
N ALA A 91 14.02 9.70 -2.72
CA ALA A 91 15.41 9.84 -3.15
C ALA A 91 15.70 11.29 -3.62
N GLY A 92 16.05 12.19 -2.71
CA GLY A 92 16.54 13.54 -3.03
C GLY A 92 15.50 14.51 -3.65
N PHE A 93 15.98 15.62 -4.21
CA PHE A 93 15.20 16.82 -4.59
C PHE A 93 14.53 16.79 -5.99
N LEU A 94 14.37 15.63 -6.64
CA LEU A 94 13.82 15.51 -8.02
C LEU A 94 12.78 14.39 -8.16
N ILE A 95 12.26 14.18 -9.38
CA ILE A 95 11.34 13.11 -9.85
C ILE A 95 12.02 11.73 -9.78
N ARG A 96 12.66 11.41 -8.67
CA ARG A 96 13.31 10.11 -8.44
C ARG A 96 12.32 9.16 -7.77
N PRO A 97 12.49 7.85 -7.97
CA PRO A 97 11.66 6.86 -7.30
C PRO A 97 11.78 6.99 -5.78
N TRP A 98 10.68 6.70 -5.10
CA TRP A 98 10.71 6.45 -3.67
C TRP A 98 11.30 5.08 -3.43
N LYS A 99 12.16 4.95 -2.43
CA LYS A 99 12.91 3.73 -2.13
C LYS A 99 12.41 3.12 -0.84
N VAL A 100 12.26 1.81 -0.84
CA VAL A 100 11.95 1.00 0.34
C VAL A 100 13.24 0.42 0.89
N ARG A 101 13.49 0.58 2.18
CA ARG A 101 14.75 0.16 2.84
C ARG A 101 14.49 -0.44 4.21
N LEU A 102 15.42 -1.26 4.69
CA LEU A 102 15.40 -1.67 6.09
C LEU A 102 15.67 -0.45 7.00
N PRO A 103 15.09 -0.41 8.21
CA PRO A 103 15.32 0.68 9.14
C PRO A 103 16.80 0.77 9.51
N GLY A 104 17.38 1.96 9.40
CA GLY A 104 18.80 2.19 9.73
C GLY A 104 19.82 1.68 8.71
N ASP A 105 19.41 1.02 7.62
CA ASP A 105 20.31 0.59 6.53
C ASP A 105 20.10 1.45 5.28
N ASP A 106 21.13 2.20 4.91
CA ASP A 106 21.14 3.03 3.71
C ASP A 106 21.87 2.41 2.51
N SER A 107 22.45 1.23 2.69
CA SER A 107 23.27 0.54 1.70
C SER A 107 22.46 -0.24 0.66
N LYS A 108 21.31 -0.79 1.06
CA LYS A 108 20.49 -1.67 0.23
C LYS A 108 19.04 -1.18 0.14
N ASN A 109 18.43 -1.25 -1.04
CA ASN A 109 16.99 -1.05 -1.19
C ASN A 109 16.31 -2.42 -1.35
N LEU A 110 15.13 -2.55 -0.78
CA LEU A 110 14.27 -3.72 -0.91
C LEU A 110 13.36 -3.58 -2.13
N ALA A 111 12.92 -2.35 -2.42
CA ALA A 111 12.07 -2.03 -3.55
C ALA A 111 12.15 -0.55 -3.91
N SER A 112 11.63 -0.20 -5.09
CA SER A 112 11.51 1.17 -5.59
C SER A 112 10.09 1.38 -6.15
N ILE A 113 9.40 2.44 -5.71
CA ILE A 113 8.04 2.80 -6.16
C ILE A 113 8.02 4.20 -6.80
N TYR A 114 7.38 4.32 -7.96
CA TYR A 114 7.34 5.58 -8.71
C TYR A 114 6.16 5.67 -9.66
N MET A 115 5.88 6.89 -10.11
CA MET A 115 4.91 7.15 -11.16
C MET A 115 5.61 7.26 -12.52
N LYS A 116 5.09 6.57 -13.53
CA LYS A 116 5.62 6.56 -14.90
C LYS A 116 4.66 7.21 -15.88
N GLY A 117 5.18 8.19 -16.61
CA GLY A 117 4.53 8.81 -17.77
C GLY A 117 3.31 9.69 -17.42
N PRO A 118 2.70 10.32 -18.45
CA PRO A 118 1.59 11.26 -18.27
C PRO A 118 0.32 10.60 -17.74
N SER A 119 0.16 9.28 -17.96
CA SER A 119 -0.97 8.50 -17.48
C SER A 119 -0.91 8.16 -15.98
N LYS A 120 0.09 8.67 -15.23
CA LYS A 120 0.23 8.48 -13.78
C LYS A 120 0.19 7.00 -13.34
N LYS A 121 0.77 6.10 -14.14
CA LYS A 121 0.88 4.66 -13.81
C LYS A 121 1.85 4.48 -12.67
N ILE A 122 1.50 3.73 -11.63
CA ILE A 122 2.44 3.45 -10.54
C ILE A 122 3.14 2.12 -10.84
N ILE A 123 4.46 2.09 -10.65
CA ILE A 123 5.29 0.89 -10.76
C ILE A 123 5.99 0.70 -9.44
N LEU A 124 5.97 -0.55 -8.94
CA LEU A 124 6.75 -0.99 -7.80
C LEU A 124 7.69 -2.10 -8.29
N ASP A 125 8.99 -1.83 -8.26
CA ASP A 125 10.04 -2.78 -8.58
C ASP A 125 10.64 -3.32 -7.28
N ILE A 126 10.44 -4.60 -6.99
CA ILE A 126 11.02 -5.30 -5.85
C ILE A 126 12.41 -5.75 -6.26
N GLU A 127 13.43 -5.29 -5.55
CA GLU A 127 14.84 -5.56 -5.83
C GLU A 127 15.24 -6.95 -5.31
N GLU A 128 14.67 -7.40 -4.19
CA GLU A 128 14.92 -8.72 -3.61
C GLU A 128 13.66 -9.30 -2.97
N ASN A 129 13.02 -10.23 -3.67
CA ASN A 129 11.85 -10.95 -3.16
C ASN A 129 12.24 -11.89 -2.00
N GLN A 130 11.86 -11.53 -0.78
CA GLN A 130 12.20 -12.26 0.44
C GLN A 130 11.45 -13.59 0.60
N ALA A 131 10.41 -13.84 -0.20
CA ALA A 131 9.71 -15.12 -0.15
C ALA A 131 10.51 -16.28 -0.76
N ILE A 132 11.47 -15.96 -1.65
CA ILE A 132 12.27 -16.97 -2.36
C ILE A 132 13.36 -17.56 -1.45
N THR A 133 13.79 -16.83 -0.42
CA THR A 133 14.88 -17.26 0.48
C THR A 133 14.57 -18.55 1.25
N THR A 134 13.29 -18.91 1.41
CA THR A 134 12.85 -20.16 2.08
C THR A 134 12.81 -21.37 1.14
N SER A 135 12.94 -21.18 -0.17
CA SER A 135 13.00 -22.27 -1.15
C SER A 135 14.46 -22.54 -1.49
N GLU A 136 14.97 -23.75 -1.24
CA GLU A 136 16.40 -24.14 -1.31
C GLU A 136 17.11 -23.99 -2.68
N THR A 137 16.54 -23.28 -3.65
CA THR A 137 17.13 -23.10 -4.98
C THR A 137 17.74 -21.71 -5.10
N LYS A 138 19.08 -21.63 -5.13
CA LYS A 138 19.83 -20.41 -5.51
C LYS A 138 19.44 -19.99 -6.93
N ARG A 139 18.37 -19.20 -7.04
CA ARG A 139 17.97 -18.49 -8.25
C ARG A 139 18.93 -17.32 -8.51
N VAL A 140 19.21 -17.04 -9.78
CA VAL A 140 20.10 -15.96 -10.24
C VAL A 140 19.52 -14.61 -9.77
N ASP A 141 20.37 -13.61 -9.48
CA ASP A 141 19.93 -12.32 -8.87
C ASP A 141 18.81 -11.61 -9.65
N ASP A 142 18.70 -11.82 -10.97
CA ASP A 142 17.62 -11.25 -11.78
C ASP A 142 16.26 -11.96 -11.62
N GLU A 143 16.25 -13.23 -11.19
CA GLU A 143 15.02 -13.99 -10.93
C GLU A 143 14.38 -13.62 -9.58
N LYS A 144 15.08 -12.87 -8.73
CA LYS A 144 14.55 -12.36 -7.46
C LYS A 144 13.82 -11.03 -7.60
N LYS A 145 13.89 -10.40 -8.77
CA LYS A 145 13.26 -9.11 -9.05
C LYS A 145 11.83 -9.32 -9.51
N VAL A 146 10.91 -8.57 -8.94
CA VAL A 146 9.48 -8.64 -9.29
C VAL A 146 8.95 -7.24 -9.52
N THR A 147 8.29 -7.02 -10.65
CA THR A 147 7.65 -5.73 -10.96
C THR A 147 6.14 -5.86 -10.80
N LEU A 148 5.56 -5.01 -9.95
CA LEU A 148 4.12 -4.80 -9.83
C LEU A 148 3.70 -3.52 -10.54
N LYS A 149 2.65 -3.61 -11.34
CA LYS A 149 2.08 -2.48 -12.08
C LYS A 149 0.71 -2.13 -11.51
N VAL A 150 0.50 -0.87 -11.16
CA VAL A 150 -0.77 -0.39 -10.62
C VAL A 150 -1.50 0.44 -11.66
N PHE A 151 -2.73 0.05 -11.97
CA PHE A 151 -3.59 0.68 -12.95
C PHE A 151 -4.79 1.32 -12.28
N ARG A 152 -4.97 2.62 -12.50
CA ARG A 152 -6.16 3.34 -12.06
C ARG A 152 -7.34 3.03 -13.00
N LYS A 153 -8.48 2.61 -12.44
CA LYS A 153 -9.77 2.49 -13.12
C LYS A 153 -10.59 3.78 -12.89
N THR A 154 -11.41 4.15 -13.88
CA THR A 154 -11.83 5.54 -14.16
C THR A 154 -12.88 6.14 -13.21
N ALA A 155 -13.26 5.48 -12.10
CA ALA A 155 -14.18 6.02 -11.09
C ALA A 155 -13.78 5.60 -9.66
N LEU A 156 -14.06 6.44 -8.66
CA LEU A 156 -13.89 6.17 -7.21
C LEU A 156 -12.49 5.69 -6.76
N TYR A 157 -11.44 6.29 -7.32
CA TYR A 157 -10.04 5.99 -6.93
C TYR A 157 -9.78 4.49 -6.77
N THR A 158 -10.21 3.73 -7.79
CA THR A 158 -10.00 2.29 -7.87
C THR A 158 -8.69 2.00 -8.58
N PHE A 159 -7.92 1.06 -8.03
CA PHE A 159 -6.60 0.66 -8.50
C PHE A 159 -6.47 -0.86 -8.50
N ASP A 160 -6.08 -1.42 -9.64
CA ASP A 160 -5.72 -2.83 -9.75
C ASP A 160 -4.20 -2.96 -9.77
N VAL A 161 -3.67 -3.91 -9.01
CA VAL A 161 -2.25 -4.25 -8.96
C VAL A 161 -2.04 -5.55 -9.71
N LEU A 162 -1.16 -5.51 -10.72
CA LEU A 162 -0.81 -6.66 -11.54
C LEU A 162 0.64 -7.11 -11.28
N ALA A 163 0.83 -8.42 -11.09
CA ALA A 163 2.12 -9.09 -11.14
C ALA A 163 2.23 -9.83 -12.50
N GLY A 164 2.97 -9.26 -13.45
CA GLY A 164 2.87 -9.68 -14.85
C GLY A 164 1.45 -9.39 -15.38
N ASP A 165 0.74 -10.44 -15.78
CA ASP A 165 -0.65 -10.38 -16.25
C ASP A 165 -1.67 -10.80 -15.17
N LYS A 166 -1.20 -11.20 -13.98
CA LYS A 166 -2.06 -11.66 -12.89
C LYS A 166 -2.52 -10.49 -12.03
N LYS A 167 -3.82 -10.36 -11.79
CA LYS A 167 -4.35 -9.38 -10.83
C LYS A 167 -4.19 -9.89 -9.41
N VAL A 168 -3.32 -9.26 -8.64
CA VAL A 168 -2.91 -9.73 -7.30
C VAL A 168 -3.41 -8.84 -6.16
N ALA A 169 -3.81 -7.61 -6.44
CA ALA A 169 -4.49 -6.79 -5.45
C ALA A 169 -5.47 -5.81 -6.10
N HIS A 170 -6.42 -5.35 -5.29
CA HIS A 170 -7.41 -4.35 -5.63
C HIS A 170 -7.54 -3.35 -4.50
N ILE A 171 -7.33 -2.08 -4.79
CA ILE A 171 -7.39 -0.99 -3.82
C ILE A 171 -8.46 -0.02 -4.29
N GLN A 172 -9.39 0.36 -3.41
CA GLN A 172 -10.44 1.30 -3.74
C GLN A 172 -10.80 2.19 -2.56
N GLU A 173 -11.32 3.38 -2.85
CA GLU A 173 -11.94 4.21 -1.84
C GLU A 173 -13.15 3.49 -1.22
N ASN A 174 -13.30 3.54 0.10
CA ASN A 174 -14.51 3.06 0.77
C ASN A 174 -15.51 4.21 0.94
N PRO A 175 -16.52 4.36 0.07
CA PRO A 175 -17.43 5.50 0.11
C PRO A 175 -18.29 5.52 1.37
N GLU A 176 -18.63 4.35 1.94
CA GLU A 176 -19.52 4.25 3.09
C GLU A 176 -18.85 4.77 4.37
N LEU A 177 -17.63 4.29 4.65
CA LEU A 177 -16.85 4.74 5.79
C LEU A 177 -16.36 6.17 5.61
N ASN A 178 -16.09 6.59 4.38
CA ASN A 178 -15.72 7.98 4.10
C ASN A 178 -16.87 8.98 4.27
N ARG A 179 -18.15 8.56 4.39
CA ARG A 179 -19.23 9.47 4.82
C ARG A 179 -18.98 10.02 6.23
N SER A 180 -18.32 9.23 7.08
CA SER A 180 -17.98 9.62 8.46
C SER A 180 -16.66 10.42 8.55
N VAL A 181 -15.83 10.36 7.51
CA VAL A 181 -14.62 11.18 7.39
C VAL A 181 -15.09 12.56 6.91
N GLY A 182 -15.31 13.46 7.87
CA GLY A 182 -16.04 14.74 7.72
C GLY A 182 -16.03 15.38 6.33
N HIS A 183 -17.22 15.74 5.83
CA HIS A 183 -17.38 16.61 4.67
C HIS A 183 -17.02 18.07 5.04
N TRP A 184 -16.39 18.80 4.13
CA TRP A 184 -16.06 20.21 4.35
C TRP A 184 -17.31 21.12 4.27
N MET A 185 -17.40 22.12 5.17
CA MET A 185 -18.36 23.23 5.11
C MET A 185 -17.86 24.34 4.17
N SER A 186 -18.46 24.47 2.99
CA SER A 186 -18.42 25.63 2.07
C SER A 186 -17.23 26.61 2.22
N SER A 187 -16.12 26.36 1.52
CA SER A 187 -15.08 27.38 1.27
C SER A 187 -14.82 27.50 -0.25
N PRO A 188 -14.59 28.70 -0.81
CA PRO A 188 -14.52 28.92 -2.26
C PRO A 188 -13.15 28.62 -2.90
N TYR A 189 -12.17 28.14 -2.12
CA TYR A 189 -10.82 27.84 -2.61
C TYR A 189 -10.53 26.35 -2.46
N ASP A 190 -10.17 25.72 -3.58
CA ASP A 190 -9.79 24.31 -3.71
C ASP A 190 -8.75 23.87 -2.67
N TYR A 191 -9.16 23.08 -1.69
CA TYR A 191 -8.24 22.36 -0.80
C TYR A 191 -8.68 20.91 -0.63
N VAL A 192 -7.73 20.01 -0.89
CA VAL A 192 -7.80 18.55 -1.05
C VAL A 192 -8.75 17.86 -0.05
N PRO A 193 -9.58 16.89 -0.47
CA PRO A 193 -10.43 16.13 0.45
C PRO A 193 -9.59 15.46 1.56
N PRO A 194 -10.12 15.31 2.78
CA PRO A 194 -9.41 14.61 3.85
C PRO A 194 -9.01 13.21 3.36
N ARG A 195 -7.82 12.75 3.77
CA ARG A 195 -7.30 11.43 3.41
C ARG A 195 -8.39 10.39 3.59
N ARG A 196 -8.53 9.53 2.58
CA ARG A 196 -9.64 8.59 2.46
C ARG A 196 -9.29 7.26 3.10
N ILE A 197 -10.31 6.61 3.66
CA ILE A 197 -10.28 5.20 4.01
C ILE A 197 -10.27 4.41 2.70
N LEU A 198 -9.31 3.48 2.57
CA LEU A 198 -9.16 2.61 1.40
C LEU A 198 -9.40 1.16 1.81
N ASP A 199 -10.23 0.45 1.06
CA ASP A 199 -10.30 -1.01 1.11
C ASP A 199 -9.18 -1.58 0.24
N ILE A 200 -8.51 -2.60 0.75
CA ILE A 200 -7.38 -3.28 0.12
C ILE A 200 -7.70 -4.77 0.12
N ARG A 201 -7.83 -5.36 -1.07
CA ARG A 201 -7.98 -6.81 -1.22
C ARG A 201 -6.71 -7.34 -1.86
N LEU A 202 -6.11 -8.38 -1.29
CA LEU A 202 -4.89 -8.99 -1.79
C LEU A 202 -5.05 -10.50 -1.96
N ALA A 203 -4.42 -11.03 -3.00
CA ALA A 203 -4.41 -12.45 -3.30
C ALA A 203 -3.51 -13.24 -2.34
N GLU A 204 -3.79 -14.53 -2.21
CA GLU A 204 -2.85 -15.51 -1.65
C GLU A 204 -1.47 -15.40 -2.31
N GLY A 205 -0.42 -15.48 -1.48
CA GLY A 205 0.97 -15.37 -1.90
C GLY A 205 1.48 -13.93 -2.04
N LEU A 206 0.64 -12.91 -1.86
CA LEU A 206 1.09 -11.51 -1.78
C LEU A 206 1.33 -11.09 -0.33
N ASP A 207 2.43 -10.39 -0.09
CA ASP A 207 2.75 -9.78 1.20
C ASP A 207 1.86 -8.57 1.51
N ALA A 208 1.20 -8.61 2.67
CA ALA A 208 0.33 -7.56 3.17
C ALA A 208 1.03 -6.20 3.29
N SER A 209 2.33 -6.18 3.57
CA SER A 209 3.13 -4.97 3.67
C SER A 209 3.40 -4.32 2.30
N ILE A 210 3.46 -5.10 1.23
CA ILE A 210 3.50 -4.58 -0.15
C ILE A 210 2.16 -3.91 -0.49
N ALA A 211 1.04 -4.57 -0.19
CA ALA A 211 -0.28 -4.02 -0.44
C ALA A 211 -0.50 -2.71 0.36
N ALA A 212 -0.09 -2.69 1.62
CA ALA A 212 -0.10 -1.49 2.47
C ALA A 212 0.78 -0.37 1.91
N LEU A 213 2.00 -0.68 1.44
CA LEU A 213 2.90 0.28 0.84
C LEU A 213 2.26 0.96 -0.38
N ILE A 214 1.66 0.19 -1.28
CA ILE A 214 1.00 0.72 -2.48
C ILE A 214 -0.19 1.60 -2.07
N ALA A 215 -1.00 1.18 -1.10
CA ALA A 215 -2.14 1.95 -0.62
C ALA A 215 -1.73 3.28 0.02
N VAL A 216 -0.67 3.29 0.84
CA VAL A 216 -0.09 4.51 1.42
C VAL A 216 0.44 5.43 0.33
N PHE A 217 1.15 4.88 -0.66
CA PHE A 217 1.67 5.66 -1.78
C PHE A 217 0.55 6.29 -2.62
N ILE A 218 -0.50 5.54 -2.94
CA ILE A 218 -1.71 6.05 -3.57
C ILE A 218 -2.31 7.18 -2.72
N SER A 219 -2.43 6.95 -1.40
CA SER A 219 -3.05 7.93 -0.52
C SER A 219 -2.26 9.23 -0.46
N ASP A 220 -0.93 9.14 -0.36
CA ASP A 220 -0.05 10.31 -0.37
C ASP A 220 -0.07 11.04 -1.72
N MET A 221 -0.08 10.33 -2.85
CA MET A 221 -0.04 10.94 -4.19
C MET A 221 -1.37 11.54 -4.65
N PHE A 222 -2.51 11.01 -4.18
CA PHE A 222 -3.83 11.40 -4.68
C PHE A 222 -4.72 12.09 -3.64
N PHE A 223 -4.46 11.92 -2.35
CA PHE A 223 -5.22 12.55 -1.24
C PHE A 223 -4.33 13.30 -0.24
N GLY A 224 -3.01 13.26 -0.42
CA GLY A 224 -2.08 14.01 0.41
C GLY A 224 -2.01 15.48 -0.01
N ASN A 225 -1.79 16.36 0.96
CA ASN A 225 -1.29 17.70 0.68
C ASN A 225 0.20 17.56 0.33
N GLU A 226 0.59 17.76 -0.93
CA GLU A 226 1.96 18.18 -1.23
C GLU A 226 2.13 19.63 -0.72
N VAL A 227 2.23 19.79 0.59
CA VAL A 227 2.72 21.02 1.21
C VAL A 227 3.66 20.61 2.34
N GLU A 228 4.80 20.06 1.97
CA GLU A 228 6.01 20.13 2.80
C GLU A 228 7.07 20.79 1.93
N GLY A 229 7.14 22.12 2.08
CA GLY A 229 8.31 22.92 1.71
C GLY A 229 9.40 22.81 2.76
#